data_AF-A0A0R1Q185-F1
#
_entry.id   AF-A0A0R1Q185-F1
#
_cell.length_a   1.000
_cell.length_b   1.000
_cell.length_c   1.000
_cell.angle_alpha   90.00
_cell.angle_beta   90.00
_cell.angle_gamma   90.00
#
_symmetry.space_group_name_H-M   'P 1'
#
loop_
_entity.id
_entity.type
_entity.pdbx_description
1 polymer ?
#
loop_
_entity_poly.entity_id
_entity_poly.type
_entity_poly.pdbx_seq_one_letter_code
_entity_poly.pdbx_strand_id
1 'polypeptide(L)'
;MVIKKILSITTLWYLTVAFAISLVIPIILAVLNLSDVQKIGFALFGVNVIYAVLSGLIVGSKKEPAVYLLFFPIIYLLGVKLFFENYAYYFSLIYVVITYLAYGITKE
;
A
#
# COMPACT_ATOMS: atom_id res chain seq x y z
N MET A 1 -1.92 23.37 -11.70
CA MET A 1 -0.59 22.89 -11.28
C MET A 1 -0.56 21.44 -10.80
N VAL A 2 -1.60 20.94 -10.12
CA VAL A 2 -1.67 19.55 -9.63
C VAL A 2 -1.60 18.49 -10.76
N ILE A 3 -2.27 18.76 -11.89
CA ILE A 3 -2.37 17.81 -13.03
C ILE A 3 -1.02 17.50 -13.68
N LYS A 4 -0.08 18.45 -13.76
CA LYS A 4 1.27 18.20 -14.33
C LYS A 4 2.14 17.30 -13.45
N LYS A 5 1.88 17.22 -12.14
CA LYS A 5 2.61 16.33 -11.23
C LYS A 5 2.10 14.89 -11.28
N ILE A 6 0.83 14.68 -11.65
CA ILE A 6 0.20 13.34 -11.74
C ILE A 6 0.83 12.47 -12.85
N LEU A 7 1.32 13.06 -13.94
CA LEU A 7 2.06 12.35 -15.00
C LEU A 7 3.58 12.51 -14.86
N SER A 8 4.08 12.60 -13.64
CA SER A 8 5.53 12.67 -13.37
C SER A 8 6.11 11.27 -13.12
N ILE A 9 7.43 11.15 -13.34
CA ILE A 9 8.19 9.93 -12.99
C ILE A 9 7.99 9.55 -11.51
N THR A 10 7.82 10.54 -10.64
CA THR A 10 7.54 10.35 -9.20
C THR A 10 6.23 9.61 -8.98
N THR A 11 5.16 10.00 -9.69
CA THR A 11 3.87 9.31 -9.61
C THR A 11 3.99 7.87 -10.05
N LEU A 12 4.68 7.65 -11.18
CA LEU A 12 4.92 6.31 -11.72
C LEU A 12 5.68 5.44 -10.70
N TRP A 13 6.65 6.04 -10.00
CA TRP A 13 7.42 5.35 -8.96
C TRP A 13 6.55 4.91 -7.79
N TYR A 14 5.77 5.82 -7.19
CA TYR A 14 4.87 5.47 -6.09
C TYR A 14 3.86 4.39 -6.49
N LEU A 15 3.30 4.50 -7.71
CA LEU A 15 2.37 3.51 -8.24
C LEU A 15 3.04 2.15 -8.45
N THR A 16 4.25 2.13 -8.99
CA THR A 16 5.02 0.90 -9.27
C THR A 16 5.37 0.18 -7.96
N VAL A 17 5.81 0.91 -6.95
CA VAL A 17 6.14 0.31 -5.64
C VAL A 17 4.87 -0.23 -4.96
N ALA A 18 3.76 0.51 -5.03
CA ALA A 18 2.48 0.03 -4.51
C ALA A 18 2.02 -1.25 -5.21
N PHE A 19 2.21 -1.34 -6.53
CA PHE A 19 1.95 -2.54 -7.33
C PHE A 19 2.84 -3.71 -6.92
N ALA A 20 4.15 -3.46 -6.78
CA ALA A 20 5.10 -4.46 -6.35
C ALA A 20 4.72 -5.04 -4.98
N ILE A 21 4.46 -4.20 -3.99
CA ILE A 21 4.09 -4.68 -2.64
C ILE A 21 2.76 -5.42 -2.65
N SER A 22 1.76 -4.90 -3.36
CA SER A 22 0.41 -5.47 -3.33
C SER A 22 0.25 -6.78 -4.10
N LEU A 23 1.16 -7.08 -5.04
CA LEU A 23 1.05 -8.26 -5.92
C LEU A 23 2.23 -9.21 -5.82
N VAL A 24 3.47 -8.71 -5.77
CA VAL A 24 4.66 -9.58 -5.68
C VAL A 24 4.68 -10.31 -4.35
N ILE A 25 4.32 -9.65 -3.25
CA ILE A 25 4.30 -10.29 -1.92
C ILE A 25 3.29 -11.45 -1.90
N PRO A 26 2.00 -11.26 -2.26
CA PRO A 26 1.07 -12.38 -2.33
C PRO A 26 1.49 -13.50 -3.30
N ILE A 27 2.11 -13.16 -4.44
CA ILE A 27 2.64 -14.17 -5.37
C ILE A 27 3.71 -15.03 -4.69
N ILE A 28 4.67 -14.42 -4.00
CA ILE A 28 5.72 -15.16 -3.28
C ILE A 28 5.09 -16.08 -2.24
N LEU A 29 4.13 -15.59 -1.45
CA LEU A 29 3.47 -16.40 -0.42
C LEU A 29 2.63 -17.55 -1.02
N ALA A 30 2.04 -17.34 -2.19
CA ALA A 30 1.33 -18.38 -2.94
C ALA A 30 2.31 -19.46 -3.44
N VAL A 31 3.46 -19.06 -4.00
CA VAL A 31 4.51 -20.00 -4.47
C VAL A 31 5.10 -20.82 -3.32
N LEU A 32 5.21 -20.22 -2.12
CA LEU A 32 5.70 -20.91 -0.91
C LEU A 32 4.66 -21.82 -0.25
N ASN A 33 3.44 -21.94 -0.80
CA ASN A 33 2.33 -22.77 -0.26
C ASN A 33 2.05 -22.52 1.24
N LEU A 34 2.13 -21.26 1.68
CA LEU A 34 1.85 -20.91 3.06
C LEU A 34 0.36 -21.08 3.40
N SER A 35 0.08 -21.45 4.65
CA SER A 35 -1.30 -21.50 5.16
C SER A 35 -1.96 -20.12 5.14
N ASP A 36 -3.29 -20.09 5.15
CA ASP A 36 -4.02 -18.81 5.10
C ASP A 36 -3.73 -17.93 6.32
N VAL A 37 -3.56 -18.54 7.49
CA VAL A 37 -3.16 -17.83 8.72
C VAL A 37 -1.80 -17.14 8.53
N GLN A 38 -0.83 -17.83 7.92
CA GLN A 38 0.48 -17.26 7.64
C GLN A 38 0.41 -16.14 6.60
N LYS A 39 -0.39 -16.31 5.55
CA LYS A 39 -0.59 -15.25 4.53
C LYS A 39 -1.18 -14.00 5.16
N ILE A 40 -2.20 -14.14 6.01
CA ILE A 40 -2.80 -13.03 6.74
C ILE A 40 -1.78 -12.36 7.65
N GLY A 41 -1.10 -13.14 8.49
CA GLY A 41 -0.12 -12.61 9.44
C GLY A 41 1.02 -11.86 8.76
N PHE A 42 1.66 -12.47 7.75
CA PHE A 42 2.81 -11.88 7.07
C PHE A 42 2.44 -10.78 6.08
N ALA A 43 1.49 -11.01 5.16
CA ALA A 43 1.16 -10.02 4.15
C ALA A 43 0.34 -8.88 4.75
N LEU A 44 -0.81 -9.20 5.38
CA LEU A 44 -1.78 -8.18 5.78
C LEU A 44 -1.29 -7.41 7.00
N PHE A 45 -0.87 -8.10 8.07
CA PHE A 45 -0.45 -7.43 9.29
C PHE A 45 1.03 -7.03 9.31
N GLY A 46 1.89 -7.77 8.61
CA GLY A 46 3.32 -7.46 8.55
C GLY A 46 3.65 -6.45 7.47
N VAL A 47 3.85 -6.94 6.25
CA VAL A 47 4.42 -6.18 5.14
C VAL A 47 3.54 -4.99 4.75
N ASN A 48 2.23 -5.18 4.66
CA ASN A 48 1.32 -4.12 4.23
C ASN A 48 1.19 -3.00 5.26
N VAL A 49 1.17 -3.31 6.56
CA VAL A 49 1.16 -2.28 7.62
C VAL A 49 2.47 -1.50 7.61
N ILE A 50 3.62 -2.19 7.55
CA ILE A 50 4.93 -1.54 7.49
C ILE A 50 4.97 -0.60 6.27
N TYR A 51 4.55 -1.08 5.11
CA TYR A 51 4.53 -0.27 3.90
C TYR A 51 3.55 0.90 3.98
N ALA A 52 2.36 0.71 4.56
CA ALA A 52 1.40 1.79 4.78
C ALA A 52 2.01 2.92 5.62
N VAL A 53 2.66 2.60 6.73
CA VAL A 53 3.36 3.58 7.58
C VAL A 53 4.48 4.26 6.81
N LEU A 54 5.38 3.50 6.18
CA LEU A 54 6.51 4.06 5.44
C LEU A 54 6.06 4.97 4.30
N SER A 55 5.02 4.59 3.56
CA SER A 55 4.49 5.41 2.47
C SER A 55 3.96 6.76 2.97
N GLY A 56 3.25 6.77 4.11
CA GLY A 56 2.79 7.99 4.78
C GLY A 56 3.94 8.90 5.18
N LEU A 57 4.92 8.34 5.89
CA LEU A 57 6.12 9.08 6.33
C LEU A 57 6.88 9.66 5.14
N ILE A 58 7.15 8.86 4.10
CA ILE A 58 7.93 9.28 2.93
C ILE A 58 7.23 10.41 2.17
N VAL A 59 5.92 10.28 1.92
CA VAL A 59 5.15 11.30 1.20
C VAL A 59 5.10 12.60 1.99
N GLY A 60 4.94 12.54 3.31
CA GLY A 60 4.88 13.74 4.16
C GLY A 60 6.24 14.41 4.31
N SER A 61 7.31 13.65 4.61
CA SER A 61 8.67 14.19 4.69
C SER A 61 9.14 14.83 3.38
N LYS A 62 8.72 14.30 2.22
CA LYS A 62 9.06 14.86 0.90
C LYS A 62 8.10 15.97 0.44
N LYS A 63 7.10 16.34 1.25
CA LYS A 63 6.04 17.30 0.91
C LYS A 63 5.36 16.97 -0.43
N GLU A 64 5.20 15.68 -0.69
CA GLU A 64 4.55 15.18 -1.91
C GLU A 64 3.02 15.26 -1.78
N PRO A 65 2.29 15.24 -2.92
CA PRO A 65 0.84 15.21 -2.91
C PRO A 65 0.27 14.04 -2.10
N ALA A 66 -0.62 14.34 -1.15
CA ALA A 66 -1.28 13.33 -0.32
C ALA A 66 -2.08 12.29 -1.13
N VAL A 67 -2.45 12.60 -2.39
CA VAL A 67 -3.12 11.64 -3.28
C VAL A 67 -2.29 10.38 -3.54
N TYR A 68 -0.96 10.44 -3.45
CA TYR A 68 -0.10 9.26 -3.62
C TYR A 68 -0.33 8.20 -2.53
N LEU A 69 -0.85 8.59 -1.36
CA LEU A 69 -1.19 7.67 -0.27
C LEU A 69 -2.35 6.73 -0.62
N LEU A 70 -3.16 7.07 -1.64
CA LEU A 70 -4.27 6.25 -2.09
C LEU A 70 -3.84 5.14 -3.05
N PHE A 71 -2.66 5.22 -3.65
CA PHE A 71 -2.20 4.22 -4.61
C PHE A 71 -2.09 2.84 -3.99
N PHE A 72 -1.52 2.75 -2.79
CA PHE A 72 -1.39 1.48 -2.10
C PHE A 72 -2.74 0.85 -1.73
N PRO A 73 -3.65 1.52 -1.00
CA PRO A 73 -4.96 0.93 -0.67
C PRO A 73 -5.79 0.53 -1.89
N ILE A 74 -5.73 1.30 -2.99
CA ILE A 74 -6.46 0.99 -4.23
C ILE A 74 -5.88 -0.24 -4.93
N ILE A 75 -4.56 -0.28 -5.11
CA ILE A 75 -3.89 -1.42 -5.76
C ILE A 75 -4.02 -2.68 -4.90
N TYR A 76 -3.96 -2.55 -3.57
CA TYR A 76 -4.18 -3.65 -2.64
C TYR A 76 -5.52 -4.36 -2.89
N LEU A 77 -6.60 -3.62 -3.22
CA LEU A 77 -7.89 -4.25 -3.56
C LEU A 77 -7.79 -5.19 -4.77
N LEU A 78 -6.94 -4.88 -5.75
CA LEU A 78 -6.67 -5.78 -6.88
C LEU A 78 -5.93 -7.04 -6.41
N GLY A 79 -4.96 -6.89 -5.50
CA GLY A 79 -4.26 -8.03 -4.89
C GLY A 79 -5.20 -8.92 -4.08
N VAL A 80 -6.14 -8.35 -3.32
CA VAL A 80 -7.15 -9.11 -2.58
C VAL A 80 -7.95 -9.99 -3.52
N LYS A 81 -8.49 -9.43 -4.60
CA LYS A 81 -9.32 -10.17 -5.57
C LYS A 81 -8.62 -11.41 -6.17
N LEU A 82 -7.28 -11.38 -6.23
CA LEU A 82 -6.49 -12.43 -6.87
C LEU A 82 -5.93 -13.47 -5.87
N PHE A 83 -5.63 -13.07 -4.63
CA PHE A 83 -4.82 -13.88 -3.71
C PHE A 83 -5.42 -14.09 -2.31
N PHE A 84 -6.49 -13.38 -1.94
CA PHE A 84 -7.06 -13.43 -0.60
C PHE A 84 -8.58 -13.60 -0.62
N GLU A 85 -9.11 -13.99 0.54
CA GLU A 85 -10.55 -14.09 0.79
C GLU A 85 -11.24 -12.71 0.87
N ASN A 86 -12.55 -12.69 0.62
CA ASN A 86 -13.32 -11.44 0.51
C ASN A 86 -13.30 -10.56 1.77
N TYR A 87 -13.10 -11.10 2.97
CA TYR A 87 -13.00 -10.25 4.16
C TYR A 87 -11.73 -9.37 4.15
N ALA A 88 -10.71 -9.71 3.36
CA ALA A 88 -9.48 -8.92 3.31
C ALA A 88 -9.69 -7.53 2.69
N TYR A 89 -10.78 -7.28 1.96
CA TYR A 89 -11.10 -5.96 1.42
C TYR A 89 -11.18 -4.87 2.50
N TYR A 90 -11.63 -5.21 3.71
CA TYR A 90 -11.76 -4.23 4.82
C TYR A 90 -10.42 -3.64 5.27
N PHE A 91 -9.31 -4.34 5.04
CA PHE A 91 -7.98 -3.84 5.37
C PHE A 91 -7.55 -2.65 4.51
N SER A 92 -8.11 -2.50 3.30
CA SER A 92 -7.82 -1.33 2.45
C SER A 92 -8.16 -0.03 3.19
N LEU A 93 -9.31 0.02 3.86
CA LEU A 93 -9.72 1.19 4.64
C LEU A 93 -8.77 1.44 5.82
N ILE A 94 -8.33 0.37 6.50
CA ILE A 94 -7.36 0.46 7.58
C ILE A 94 -6.04 1.05 7.07
N TYR A 95 -5.56 0.60 5.90
CA TYR A 95 -4.34 1.14 5.31
C TYR A 95 -4.47 2.61 4.91
N VAL A 96 -5.64 3.05 4.41
CA VAL A 96 -5.90 4.49 4.18
C VAL A 96 -5.70 5.28 5.48
N VAL A 97 -6.29 4.82 6.58
CA VAL A 97 -6.15 5.52 7.87
C VAL A 97 -4.68 5.57 8.30
N ILE A 98 -3.97 4.46 8.23
CA ILE A 98 -2.56 4.38 8.62
C ILE A 98 -1.68 5.31 7.76
N THR A 99 -1.85 5.30 6.43
CA THR A 99 -1.03 6.12 5.54
C THR A 99 -1.23 7.62 5.80
N TYR A 100 -2.47 8.06 6.06
CA TYR A 100 -2.77 9.46 6.36
C TYR A 100 -2.34 9.89 7.77
N LEU A 101 -2.44 9.01 8.77
CA LEU A 101 -1.91 9.29 10.11
C LEU A 101 -0.40 9.47 10.06
N ALA A 102 0.32 8.55 9.40
CA ALA A 102 1.77 8.64 9.22
C ALA A 102 2.19 9.88 8.42
N TYR A 103 1.42 10.25 7.39
CA TYR A 103 1.61 11.50 6.66
C TYR A 103 1.46 12.73 7.56
N GLY A 104 0.44 12.75 8.43
CA GLY A 104 0.20 13.86 9.37
C GLY A 104 1.36 14.08 10.34
N ILE A 105 1.99 13.02 10.84
CA ILE A 105 3.13 13.08 11.77
C ILE A 105 4.32 13.85 11.18
N THR A 106 4.51 13.80 9.87
CA THR A 106 5.70 14.38 9.20
C THR A 106 5.42 15.76 8.59
N LYS A 107 4.22 16.32 8.79
CA LYS A 107 3.79 17.58 8.19
C LYS A 107 4.09 18.81 9.07
N GLU A 108 5.02 18.69 10.01
CA GLU A 108 5.54 19.81 10.82
C GLU A 108 6.55 20.66 10.03
#